data_AF-A0A151RBI3-F1
#
_entry.id   AF-A0A151RBI3-F1
#
_cell.length_a   1.000
_cell.length_b   1.000
_cell.length_c   1.000
_cell.angle_alpha   90.00
_cell.angle_beta   90.00
_cell.angle_gamma   90.00
#
_symmetry.space_group_name_H-M   'P 1'
#
loop_
_entity.id
_entity.type
_entity.pdbx_description
1 polymer ?
#
loop_
_entity_poly.entity_id
_entity_poly.type
_entity_poly.pdbx_seq_one_letter_code
_entity_poly.pdbx_strand_id
1 'polypeptide(L)'
;KSEGELNMREVRLINKNFMMKNCWSLCVQPDKLRVQFIRAKYVCGEEVILVIAKRNMASNLWRGICDAWDAIKPFIAWNIGDGKITKF
;
A
#
# COMPACT_ATOMS: atom_id res chain seq x y z
N LYS A 1 -20.80 -28.75 9.50
CA LYS A 1 -20.23 -27.51 10.12
C LYS A 1 -19.05 -27.07 9.26
N SER A 2 -19.29 -26.24 8.26
CA SER A 2 -18.28 -25.77 7.28
C SER A 2 -18.51 -24.32 6.87
N GLU A 3 -19.72 -23.78 7.08
CA GLU A 3 -20.09 -22.41 6.72
C GLU A 3 -19.30 -21.34 7.50
N GLY A 4 -18.94 -21.60 8.77
CA GLY A 4 -18.16 -20.65 9.57
C GLY A 4 -16.74 -20.42 9.03
N GLU A 5 -16.11 -21.45 8.45
CA GLU A 5 -14.75 -21.33 7.89
C GLU A 5 -14.74 -20.65 6.52
N LEU A 6 -15.76 -20.91 5.69
CA LEU A 6 -15.93 -20.25 4.39
C LEU A 6 -16.07 -18.73 4.57
N ASN A 7 -16.97 -18.31 5.46
CA ASN A 7 -17.22 -16.90 5.75
C ASN A 7 -15.98 -16.19 6.31
N MET A 8 -15.19 -16.87 7.16
CA MET A 8 -13.93 -16.29 7.67
C MET A 8 -12.87 -16.09 6.58
N ARG A 9 -12.79 -17.00 5.59
CA ARG A 9 -11.88 -16.85 4.45
C ARG A 9 -12.28 -15.65 3.59
N GLU A 10 -13.57 -15.46 3.34
CA GLU A 10 -14.08 -14.30 2.60
C GLU A 10 -13.77 -12.98 3.31
N VAL A 11 -13.99 -12.90 4.63
CA VAL A 11 -13.67 -11.69 5.42
C VAL A 11 -12.17 -11.36 5.34
N ARG A 12 -11.29 -12.37 5.42
CA ARG A 12 -9.84 -12.18 5.27
C ARG A 12 -9.48 -11.65 3.87
N LEU A 13 -10.13 -12.17 2.84
CA LEU A 13 -9.93 -11.72 1.46
C LEU A 13 -10.39 -10.28 1.28
N ILE A 14 -11.57 -9.92 1.80
CA ILE A 14 -12.11 -8.56 1.75
C ILE A 14 -11.17 -7.59 2.46
N ASN A 15 -10.65 -7.95 3.64
CA ASN A 15 -9.68 -7.14 4.37
C ASN A 15 -8.38 -6.95 3.58
N LYS A 16 -7.87 -8.01 2.95
CA LYS A 16 -6.68 -7.91 2.09
C LYS A 16 -6.93 -6.98 0.90
N ASN A 17 -8.06 -7.11 0.22
CA ASN A 17 -8.45 -6.24 -0.89
C ASN A 17 -8.61 -4.78 -0.46
N PHE A 18 -9.12 -4.54 0.75
CA PHE A 18 -9.20 -3.20 1.33
C PHE A 18 -7.81 -2.61 1.61
N MET A 19 -6.89 -3.39 2.18
CA MET A 19 -5.50 -2.95 2.40
C MET A 19 -4.78 -2.70 1.08
N MET A 20 -5.05 -3.51 0.06
CA MET A 20 -4.57 -3.28 -1.30
C MET A 20 -5.03 -1.92 -1.86
N LYS A 21 -6.32 -1.58 -1.73
CA LYS A 21 -6.83 -0.25 -2.12
C LYS A 21 -6.13 0.91 -1.38
N ASN A 22 -5.78 0.71 -0.11
CA ASN A 22 -5.03 1.70 0.66
C ASN A 22 -3.60 1.86 0.12
N CYS A 23 -2.89 0.76 -0.15
CA CYS A 23 -1.56 0.81 -0.77
C CYS A 23 -1.58 1.51 -2.13
N TRP A 24 -2.57 1.20 -2.97
CA TRP A 24 -2.75 1.89 -4.26
C TRP A 24 -2.94 3.39 -4.07
N SER A 25 -3.79 3.80 -3.11
CA SER A 25 -4.01 5.22 -2.81
C SER A 25 -2.73 5.94 -2.39
N LEU A 26 -1.81 5.26 -1.69
CA LEU A 26 -0.52 5.85 -1.33
C LEU A 26 0.34 6.20 -2.56
N CYS A 27 0.20 5.42 -3.64
CA CYS A 27 0.98 5.61 -4.86
C CYS A 27 0.32 6.64 -5.79
N VAL A 28 -1.01 6.58 -5.96
CA VAL A 28 -1.70 7.40 -6.98
C VAL A 28 -2.28 8.72 -6.48
N GLN A 29 -2.37 8.92 -5.16
CA GLN A 29 -2.99 10.12 -4.56
C GLN A 29 -2.06 10.76 -3.51
N PRO A 30 -0.82 11.15 -3.88
CA PRO A 30 0.16 11.69 -2.94
C PRO A 30 -0.24 13.02 -2.32
N ASP A 31 -1.19 13.73 -2.92
CA ASP A 31 -1.74 15.03 -2.51
C ASP A 31 -2.75 14.93 -1.36
N LYS A 32 -3.34 13.76 -1.12
CA LYS A 32 -4.31 13.59 -0.04
C LYS A 32 -3.63 13.68 1.32
N LEU A 33 -4.18 14.49 2.22
CA LEU A 33 -3.66 14.68 3.59
C LEU A 33 -3.35 13.36 4.32
N ARG A 34 -4.25 12.36 4.21
CA ARG A 34 -4.05 11.03 4.82
C ARG A 34 -2.82 10.30 4.26
N VAL A 35 -2.56 10.46 2.96
CA VAL A 35 -1.41 9.84 2.28
C VAL A 35 -0.14 10.56 2.68
N GLN A 36 -0.13 11.89 2.65
CA GLN A 36 0.99 12.71 3.11
C GLN A 36 1.37 12.38 4.56
N PHE A 37 0.38 12.30 5.45
CA PHE A 37 0.60 11.93 6.85
C PHE A 37 1.24 10.54 7.00
N ILE A 38 0.74 9.54 6.27
CA ILE A 38 1.30 8.18 6.32
C ILE A 38 2.72 8.15 5.75
N ARG A 39 2.95 8.79 4.59
CA ARG A 39 4.27 8.85 3.95
C ARG A 39 5.30 9.56 4.84
N ALA A 40 4.92 10.66 5.48
CA ALA A 40 5.77 11.38 6.43
C ALA A 40 6.06 10.54 7.68
N LYS A 41 5.03 9.92 8.28
CA LYS A 41 5.18 9.09 9.48
C LYS A 41 6.10 7.88 9.24
N TYR A 42 5.97 7.24 8.08
CA TYR A 42 6.66 5.99 7.76
C TYR A 42 7.83 6.14 6.79
N VAL A 43 8.18 7.38 6.42
CA VAL A 43 9.34 7.74 5.58
C VAL A 43 9.36 6.88 4.31
N CYS A 44 8.26 6.91 3.56
CA CYS A 44 8.05 6.04 2.39
C CYS A 44 8.83 6.49 1.14
N GLY A 45 9.70 7.49 1.26
CA GLY A 45 10.33 8.19 0.13
C GLY A 45 9.37 9.14 -0.60
N GLU A 46 9.95 10.07 -1.37
CA GLU A 46 9.21 11.01 -2.23
C GLU A 46 8.91 10.43 -3.62
N GLU A 47 9.58 9.34 -3.99
CA GLU A 47 9.45 8.68 -5.28
C GLU A 47 8.06 8.07 -5.53
N VAL A 48 7.76 7.82 -6.81
CA VAL A 48 6.51 7.17 -7.25
C VAL A 48 6.41 5.74 -6.68
N ILE A 49 7.55 5.04 -6.61
CA ILE A 49 7.64 3.72 -5.99
C ILE A 49 8.01 3.90 -4.52
N LEU A 50 7.06 3.60 -3.64
CA LEU A 50 7.23 3.76 -2.20
C LEU A 50 8.19 2.72 -1.62
N VAL A 51 8.99 3.16 -0.66
CA VAL A 51 9.78 2.28 0.21
C VAL A 51 8.92 1.89 1.41
N ILE A 52 8.21 0.77 1.30
CA ILE A 52 7.41 0.22 2.40
C ILE A 52 8.23 -0.82 3.15
N ALA A 53 8.52 -0.52 4.42
CA ALA A 53 9.26 -1.41 5.32
C ALA A 53 8.50 -1.64 6.62
N LYS A 54 8.58 -2.88 7.13
CA LYS A 54 8.06 -3.23 8.45
C LYS A 54 8.79 -2.43 9.53
N ARG A 55 8.05 -1.98 10.54
CA ARG A 55 8.59 -1.28 11.71
C ARG A 55 8.17 -1.98 13.00
N ASN A 56 9.06 -1.98 13.99
CA ASN A 56 8.81 -2.60 15.30
C ASN A 56 7.59 -2.00 16.00
N MET A 57 7.51 -0.66 16.03
CA MET A 57 6.34 0.08 16.52
C MET A 57 5.57 0.65 15.34
N ALA A 58 4.46 0.00 14.98
CA ALA A 58 3.64 0.36 13.83
C ALA A 58 2.15 0.28 14.20
N SER A 59 1.37 1.20 13.63
CA SER A 59 -0.10 1.10 13.70
C SER A 59 -0.59 -0.13 12.94
N ASN A 60 -1.77 -0.65 13.32
CA ASN A 60 -2.39 -1.78 12.62
C ASN A 60 -2.62 -1.49 11.14
N LEU A 61 -2.92 -0.24 10.79
CA LEU A 61 -2.99 0.21 9.40
C LEU A 61 -1.66 -0.01 8.65
N TRP A 62 -0.53 0.40 9.23
CA TRP A 62 0.77 0.23 8.60
C TRP A 62 1.17 -1.24 8.47
N ARG A 63 0.87 -2.05 9.47
CA ARG A 63 1.07 -3.51 9.40
C ARG A 63 0.28 -4.12 8.23
N GLY A 64 -1.01 -3.78 8.12
CA GLY A 64 -1.85 -4.23 7.00
C GLY A 64 -1.36 -3.75 5.64
N ILE A 65 -0.83 -2.52 5.55
CA ILE A 65 -0.19 -2.00 4.33
C ILE A 65 1.06 -2.82 3.99
N CYS A 66 1.95 -3.07 4.95
CA CYS A 66 3.14 -3.88 4.73
C CYS A 66 2.79 -5.29 4.25
N ASP A 67 1.78 -5.92 4.85
CA ASP A 67 1.35 -7.27 4.50
C ASP A 67 0.69 -7.35 3.10
N ALA A 68 0.03 -6.26 2.66
CA ALA A 68 -0.58 -6.17 1.34
C ALA A 68 0.40 -5.67 0.25
N TRP A 69 1.50 -5.03 0.63
CA TRP A 69 2.43 -4.39 -0.30
C TRP A 69 3.06 -5.37 -1.29
N ASP A 70 3.49 -6.54 -0.82
CA ASP A 70 4.09 -7.58 -1.65
C ASP A 70 3.13 -8.08 -2.74
N ALA A 71 1.82 -8.01 -2.49
CA ALA A 71 0.80 -8.39 -3.47
C ALA A 71 0.53 -7.30 -4.52
N ILE A 72 0.86 -6.04 -4.25
CA ILE A 72 0.64 -4.91 -5.16
C ILE A 72 1.87 -4.54 -5.95
N LYS A 73 3.05 -4.61 -5.34
CA LYS A 73 4.31 -4.18 -5.94
C LYS A 73 4.52 -4.70 -7.38
N PRO A 74 4.20 -5.96 -7.73
CA PRO A 74 4.35 -6.46 -9.11
C PRO A 74 3.42 -5.80 -10.13
N PHE A 75 2.33 -5.19 -9.69
CA PHE A 75 1.32 -4.54 -10.54
C PHE A 75 1.50 -3.02 -10.63
N ILE A 76 2.51 -2.47 -9.95
CA ILE A 76 2.87 -1.06 -10.08
C ILE A 76 3.83 -0.94 -11.26
N ALA A 77 3.39 -0.25 -12.30
CA ALA A 77 4.23 0.16 -13.42
C ALA A 77 4.19 1.69 -13.55
N TRP A 78 5.34 2.28 -13.87
CA TRP A 78 5.44 3.69 -14.16
C TRP A 78 5.84 3.90 -15.62
N ASN A 79 5.02 4.65 -16.36
CA ASN A 79 5.34 5.06 -17.72
C ASN A 79 6.17 6.34 -17.68
N ILE A 80 7.45 6.21 -17.99
CA ILE A 80 8.33 7.35 -18.26
C ILE A 80 7.88 7.92 -19.60
N GLY A 81 7.27 9.11 -19.58
CA GLY A 81 6.81 9.80 -20.79
C GLY A 81 7.98 10.29 -21.65
N ASP A 82 8.19 11.60 -21.72
CA ASP A 82 9.30 12.19 -22.50
C ASP A 82 10.64 12.25 -21.74
N GLY A 83 10.67 11.74 -20.50
CA GLY A 83 11.88 11.63 -19.68
C GLY A 83 12.42 12.95 -19.10
N LYS A 84 11.84 14.12 -19.42
CA LYS A 84 12.38 15.42 -19.01
C LYS A 84 12.25 15.72 -17.52
N ILE A 85 11.33 15.05 -16.85
CA ILE A 85 11.02 15.22 -15.41
C ILE A 85 11.47 14.04 -14.56
N THR A 86 12.10 13.02 -15.16
CA THR A 86 12.56 11.82 -14.44
C THR A 86 13.92 12.08 -13.79
N LYS A 87 14.03 11.85 -12.48
CA LYS A 87 15.30 11.83 -11.75
C LYS A 87 15.68 10.37 -11.49
N PHE A 88 16.92 10.00 -11.81
CA PHE A 88 17.51 8.70 -11.49
C PHE A 88 18.30 8.77 -10.19
#